data_AF-A0A4T0A098-F1
#
_entry.id   AF-A0A4T0A098-F1
#
_cell.length_a   1.000
_cell.length_b   1.000
_cell.length_c   1.000
_cell.angle_alpha   90.00
_cell.angle_beta   90.00
_cell.angle_gamma   90.00
#
_symmetry.space_group_name_H-M   'P 1'
#
loop_
_entity.id
_entity.type
_entity.pdbx_description
1 polymer ?
#
loop_
_entity_poly.entity_id
_entity_poly.type
_entity_poly.pdbx_seq_one_letter_code
_entity_poly.pdbx_strand_id
1 'polypeptide(L)'
;MELFDALRQPCAEIVVGTPDNSETFYLHKKLLCDSSSYFKAALNNGFAETTSQKITLDDEDPAVFRIFASWLYHPIIRGLMYEPLR
;
A
#
# COMPACT_ATOMS: atom_id res chain seq x y z
N MET A 1 7.41 4.76 17.83
CA MET A 1 6.95 5.90 16.99
C MET A 1 7.31 5.65 15.52
N GLU A 2 7.01 4.48 14.96
CA GLU A 2 7.39 4.12 13.58
C GLU A 2 6.30 4.42 12.54
N LEU A 3 5.08 4.69 13.02
CA LEU A 3 3.86 4.81 12.22
C LEU A 3 3.71 6.19 11.56
N PHE A 4 3.93 7.29 12.31
CA PHE A 4 3.92 8.64 11.74
C PHE A 4 5.05 8.84 10.74
N ASP A 5 6.18 8.16 10.94
CA ASP A 5 7.27 8.15 9.97
C ASP A 5 6.83 7.46 8.66
N ALA A 6 6.08 6.35 8.75
CA ALA A 6 5.53 5.66 7.57
C ALA A 6 4.48 6.47 6.80
N LEU A 7 3.68 7.29 7.49
CA LEU A 7 2.69 8.17 6.86
C LEU A 7 3.30 9.46 6.26
N ARG A 8 4.56 9.78 6.58
CA ARG A 8 5.30 10.91 5.97
C ARG A 8 6.08 10.52 4.72
N GLN A 9 6.13 9.23 4.42
CA GLN A 9 6.85 8.69 3.26
C GLN A 9 6.03 8.90 1.98
N PRO A 10 6.69 8.95 0.81
CA PRO A 10 5.99 9.03 -0.46
C PRO A 10 5.04 7.84 -0.66
N CYS A 11 3.92 8.11 -1.32
CA CYS A 11 2.98 7.08 -1.75
C CYS A 11 3.45 6.47 -3.08
N ALA A 12 3.18 5.18 -3.26
CA ALA A 12 3.24 4.50 -4.54
C ALA A 12 1.83 4.32 -5.12
N GLU A 13 1.75 4.41 -6.43
CA GLU A 13 0.57 4.12 -7.23
C GLU A 13 0.57 2.62 -7.55
N ILE A 14 -0.46 1.90 -7.14
CA ILE A 14 -0.65 0.48 -7.43
C ILE A 14 -1.89 0.34 -8.30
N VAL A 15 -1.71 -0.01 -9.56
CA VAL A 15 -2.79 -0.29 -10.50
C VAL A 15 -3.07 -1.79 -10.44
N VAL A 16 -4.31 -2.18 -10.14
CA VAL A 16 -4.69 -3.58 -9.94
C VAL A 16 -5.84 -3.95 -10.85
N GLY A 17 -5.73 -5.08 -11.53
CA GLY A 17 -6.74 -5.61 -12.44
C GLY A 17 -6.37 -5.44 -13.91
N THR A 18 -7.20 -6.01 -14.77
CA THR A 18 -7.03 -5.98 -16.23
C THR A 18 -7.25 -4.58 -16.79
N PRO A 19 -6.73 -4.24 -17.99
CA PRO A 19 -6.91 -2.92 -18.58
C PRO A 19 -8.38 -2.49 -18.76
N ASP A 20 -9.31 -3.44 -18.85
CA ASP A 20 -10.75 -3.19 -18.92
C ASP A 20 -11.42 -2.99 -17.54
N ASN A 21 -10.78 -3.43 -16.45
CA ASN A 21 -11.30 -3.34 -15.08
C ASN A 21 -10.17 -3.13 -14.06
N SER A 22 -9.37 -2.09 -14.25
CA SER A 22 -8.27 -1.75 -13.35
C SER A 22 -8.68 -0.68 -12.34
N GLU A 23 -8.31 -0.85 -11.07
CA GLU A 23 -8.45 0.15 -10.01
C GLU A 23 -7.07 0.62 -9.54
N THR A 24 -6.93 1.94 -9.34
CA THR A 24 -5.67 2.55 -8.90
C THR A 24 -5.72 2.88 -7.42
N PHE A 25 -4.77 2.36 -6.67
CA PHE A 25 -4.60 2.57 -5.23
C PHE A 25 -3.35 3.39 -4.95
N TYR A 26 -3.46 4.37 -4.05
CA TYR A 26 -2.31 5.14 -3.57
C TYR A 26 -1.96 4.72 -2.15
N LEU A 27 -0.83 4.04 -1.98
CA LEU A 27 -0.44 3.43 -0.70
C LEU A 27 0.97 3.86 -0.28
N HIS A 28 1.20 4.06 1.02
CA HIS A 28 2.52 4.49 1.51
C HIS A 28 3.57 3.40 1.28
N LYS A 29 4.69 3.77 0.67
CA LYS A 29 5.75 2.83 0.28
C LYS A 29 6.33 2.07 1.47
N LYS A 30 6.50 2.74 2.61
CA LYS A 30 7.02 2.11 3.81
C LYS A 30 6.08 1.02 4.33
N LEU A 31 4.78 1.26 4.32
CA LEU A 31 3.78 0.25 4.71
C LEU A 31 3.79 -0.95 3.75
N LEU A 32 3.83 -0.71 2.44
CA LEU A 32 3.91 -1.77 1.43
C LEU A 32 5.20 -2.60 1.55
N CYS A 33 6.34 -1.93 1.74
CA CYS A 33 7.66 -2.53 1.87
C CYS A 33 7.80 -3.36 3.16
N ASP A 34 7.13 -2.92 4.23
CA ASP A 34 7.08 -3.64 5.51
C ASP A 34 6.15 -4.86 5.43
N SER A 35 5.03 -4.75 4.70
CA SER A 35 4.07 -5.84 4.56
C SER A 35 4.50 -6.93 3.57
N SER A 36 5.29 -6.60 2.54
CA SER A 36 5.73 -7.57 1.54
C SER A 36 7.13 -7.30 1.00
N SER A 37 7.93 -8.37 0.95
CA SER A 37 9.24 -8.38 0.29
C SER A 37 9.15 -8.12 -1.22
N TYR A 38 8.00 -8.42 -1.85
CA TYR A 38 7.77 -8.12 -3.27
C TYR A 38 7.77 -6.62 -3.51
N PHE A 39 6.93 -5.87 -2.76
CA PHE A 39 6.88 -4.41 -2.87
C PHE A 39 8.20 -3.77 -2.44
N LYS A 40 8.89 -4.34 -1.45
CA LYS A 40 10.24 -3.91 -1.08
C LYS A 40 11.22 -4.01 -2.25
N ALA A 41 11.19 -5.10 -3.00
CA ALA A 41 12.03 -5.30 -4.18
C ALA A 41 11.59 -4.36 -5.33
N ALA A 42 10.30 -4.30 -5.65
CA ALA A 42 9.79 -3.46 -6.74
C ALA A 42 10.06 -1.96 -6.52
N LEU A 43 9.98 -1.49 -5.26
CA LEU A 43 10.10 -0.08 -4.90
C LEU A 43 11.50 0.40 -4.49
N ASN A 44 12.43 -0.52 -4.16
CA ASN A 44 13.81 -0.17 -3.79
C ASN A 44 14.87 -0.65 -4.78
N ASN A 45 14.58 -1.64 -5.64
CA ASN A 45 15.62 -2.29 -6.44
C ASN A 45 15.88 -1.62 -7.80
N GLY A 46 15.58 -0.32 -7.94
CA GLY A 46 16.04 0.51 -9.05
C GLY A 46 15.41 0.21 -10.42
N PHE A 47 14.30 -0.53 -10.47
CA PHE A 47 13.50 -0.68 -11.69
C PHE A 47 12.87 0.67 -12.10
N ALA A 48 12.39 0.80 -13.35
CA ALA A 48 11.71 2.02 -13.82
C ALA A 48 10.53 2.44 -12.91
N GLU A 49 9.93 1.45 -12.23
CA GLU A 49 8.90 1.61 -11.20
C GLU A 49 9.39 2.32 -9.93
N THR A 50 10.69 2.30 -9.61
CA THR A 50 11.29 3.06 -8.52
C THR A 50 11.34 4.57 -8.81
N THR A 51 11.37 4.99 -10.08
CA THR A 51 11.30 6.41 -10.48
C THR A 51 9.86 6.90 -10.61
N SER A 52 8.97 6.08 -11.19
CA SER A 52 7.55 6.43 -11.30
C SER A 52 6.71 6.14 -10.06
N GLN A 53 7.24 5.37 -9.10
CA GLN A 53 6.50 4.87 -7.93
C GLN A 53 5.22 4.12 -8.30
N LYS A 54 5.18 3.51 -9.48
CA LYS A 54 4.00 2.88 -10.04
C LYS A 54 4.24 1.38 -10.15
N ILE A 55 3.31 0.58 -9.63
CA ILE A 55 3.29 -0.88 -9.76
C ILE A 55 1.99 -1.26 -10.45
N THR A 56 2.06 -2.18 -11.40
CA THR A 56 0.88 -2.72 -12.08
C THR A 56 0.75 -4.20 -11.76
N LEU A 57 -0.43 -4.61 -11.30
CA LEU A 57 -0.78 -5.98 -10.95
C LEU A 57 -1.99 -6.37 -11.80
N ASP A 58 -1.76 -6.80 -13.04
CA ASP A 58 -2.82 -7.14 -13.99
C ASP A 58 -3.52 -8.48 -13.70
N ASP A 59 -2.87 -9.36 -12.93
CA ASP A 59 -3.39 -10.68 -12.55
C ASP A 59 -4.27 -10.66 -11.29
N GLU A 60 -4.16 -9.60 -10.48
CA GLU A 60 -4.83 -9.51 -9.18
C GLU A 60 -6.20 -8.83 -9.29
N ASP A 61 -7.15 -9.28 -8.47
CA ASP A 61 -8.48 -8.68 -8.41
C ASP A 61 -8.48 -7.40 -7.55
N PRO A 62 -9.00 -6.26 -8.05
CA PRO A 62 -9.00 -5.00 -7.32
C PRO A 62 -9.81 -5.06 -6.01
N ALA A 63 -10.86 -5.88 -5.94
CA ALA A 63 -11.66 -6.02 -4.73
C ALA A 63 -10.87 -6.72 -3.61
N VAL A 64 -10.06 -7.73 -3.97
CA VAL A 64 -9.15 -8.42 -3.05
C VAL A 64 -8.06 -7.47 -2.58
N PHE A 65 -7.47 -6.72 -3.51
CA PHE A 65 -6.42 -5.76 -3.16
C PHE A 65 -6.92 -4.63 -2.27
N ARG A 66 -8.18 -4.22 -2.41
CA ARG A 66 -8.81 -3.24 -1.51
C ARG A 66 -8.91 -3.73 -0.06
N ILE A 67 -9.14 -5.02 0.15
CA ILE A 67 -9.13 -5.64 1.49
C ILE A 67 -7.70 -5.63 2.04
N PHE A 68 -6.71 -5.98 1.21
CA PHE A 68 -5.30 -5.92 1.60
C PHE A 68 -4.85 -4.50 1.96
N ALA A 69 -5.21 -3.50 1.15
CA ALA A 69 -4.98 -2.09 1.43
C ALA A 69 -5.65 -1.68 2.75
N SER A 70 -6.89 -2.08 2.99
CA SER A 70 -7.59 -1.80 4.25
C SER A 70 -6.89 -2.43 5.46
N TRP A 71 -6.39 -3.67 5.31
CA TRP A 71 -5.62 -4.36 6.35
C TRP A 71 -4.30 -3.66 6.66
N LEU A 72 -3.61 -3.15 5.65
CA LEU A 72 -2.38 -2.36 5.78
C LEU A 72 -2.54 -1.15 6.69
N TYR A 73 -3.70 -0.49 6.66
CA TYR A 73 -4.02 0.65 7.54
C TYR A 73 -4.80 0.25 8.80
N HIS A 74 -5.24 -1.01 8.93
CA HIS A 74 -6.00 -1.49 10.08
C HIS A 74 -5.32 -1.26 11.46
N PRO A 75 -4.00 -1.44 11.66
CA PRO A 75 -3.38 -1.12 12.95
C PRO A 75 -3.49 0.36 13.32
N ILE A 76 -3.62 1.26 12.34
CA ILE A 76 -3.84 2.71 12.55
C ILE A 76 -5.26 2.95 13.07
N ILE A 77 -6.27 2.33 12.44
CA ILE A 77 -7.68 2.46 12.85
C ILE A 77 -7.90 1.89 14.25
N ARG A 78 -7.24 0.77 14.59
CA ARG A 78 -7.37 0.17 15.92
C ARG A 78 -6.76 1.03 17.04
N GLY A 79 -5.71 1.80 16.73
CA GLY A 79 -5.12 2.77 17.65
C GLY A 79 -5.97 4.03 17.86
N LEU A 80 -6.81 4.39 16.88
CA LEU A 80 -7.71 5.55 16.94
C LEU A 80 -9.11 5.20 17.47
N MET A 81 -9.54 3.94 17.38
CA MET A 81 -10.82 3.45 17.94
C MET A 81 -10.73 2.98 19.41
N TYR A 82 -9.61 3.24 20.08
CA TYR A 82 -9.55 3.12 21.54
C TYR A 82 -10.04 4.44 22.16
N GLU A 83 -11.35 4.68 22.14
CA GLU A 83 -11.98 5.53 23.15
C GLU A 83 -12.05 4.70 24.43
N PRO A 84 -11.26 4.98 25.49
CA PRO A 84 -11.54 4.39 26.77
C PRO A 84 -12.92 4.89 27.19
N LEU A 85 -13.88 3.96 27.31
CA LEU A 85 -15.18 4.20 27.91
C LEU A 85 -14.95 4.94 29.23
N ARG A 86 -15.39 6.20 29.28
CA ARG A 86 -15.38 7.06 30.46
C ARG A 86 -16.57 6.74 31.36
#